data_AF-A0A3B8I6Q8-F1
#
_entry.id   AF-A0A3B8I6Q8-F1
#
_cell.length_a   1.000
_cell.length_b   1.000
_cell.length_c   1.000
_cell.angle_alpha   90.00
_cell.angle_beta   90.00
_cell.angle_gamma   90.00
#
_symmetry.space_group_name_H-M   'P 1'
#
loop_
_entity.id
_entity.type
_entity.pdbx_description
1 polymer ?
#
loop_
_entity_poly.entity_id
_entity_poly.type
_entity_poly.pdbx_seq_one_letter_code
_entity_poly.pdbx_strand_id
1 'polypeptide(L)'
;MHLIDRFLKTSLVFVMPFSVLLLGCATFISHPHSGNPGDDSPYTGKKWKVPGILYPEYFFDEWPSERSLFYQGPYKLESGAHPVTDFGVLPLLEGVFLDQTEVTVGGYREFLFHISRDNQDFSELVPELPPEVDSLYQSNPPFLFHPVIGVNREQAEAYCAWRGEAVNVLIRQEVTEGSTRWLEEGQIMRVRMRLPREAEWELAAAG
;
A
#
# COMPACT_ATOMS: atom_id res chain seq x y z
N MET A 1 28.12 70.84 -30.50
CA MET A 1 29.51 71.19 -30.13
C MET A 1 29.47 71.69 -28.69
N HIS A 2 30.34 71.16 -27.84
CA HIS A 2 30.45 71.30 -26.36
C HIS A 2 29.55 70.37 -25.52
N LEU A 3 30.13 69.27 -25.02
CA LEU A 3 30.96 69.12 -23.79
C LEU A 3 30.04 69.05 -22.54
N ILE A 4 29.81 67.86 -22.00
CA ILE A 4 30.64 67.16 -20.98
C ILE A 4 30.53 67.85 -19.60
N ASP A 5 30.23 66.99 -18.63
CA ASP A 5 30.22 67.15 -17.19
C ASP A 5 29.05 67.90 -16.54
N ARG A 6 28.17 67.11 -15.91
CA ARG A 6 27.58 67.48 -14.62
C ARG A 6 26.96 66.29 -13.88
N PHE A 7 27.43 66.12 -12.64
CA PHE A 7 26.82 65.45 -11.48
C PHE A 7 26.84 63.91 -11.44
N LEU A 8 27.83 63.32 -10.77
CA LEU A 8 27.85 62.97 -9.34
C LEU A 8 26.68 62.09 -8.86
N LYS A 9 27.10 60.91 -8.39
CA LYS A 9 26.53 60.06 -7.31
C LYS A 9 25.56 58.95 -7.71
N THR A 10 25.90 57.80 -7.10
CA THR A 10 25.03 56.68 -6.71
C THR A 10 24.49 55.78 -7.81
N SER A 11 25.12 54.62 -7.98
CA SER A 11 24.40 53.35 -7.94
C SER A 11 25.35 52.22 -7.55
N LEU A 12 25.09 51.66 -6.36
CA LEU A 12 25.63 50.39 -5.91
C LEU A 12 25.37 49.33 -6.99
N VAL A 13 26.42 48.62 -7.40
CA VAL A 13 26.31 47.41 -8.21
C VAL A 13 25.80 46.30 -7.29
N PHE A 14 24.53 45.95 -7.41
CA PHE A 14 23.93 44.81 -6.73
C PHE A 14 24.17 43.56 -7.60
N VAL A 15 25.27 42.85 -7.35
CA VAL A 15 25.53 41.54 -7.96
C VAL A 15 24.66 40.53 -7.23
N MET A 16 23.53 40.13 -7.83
CA MET A 16 22.77 38.97 -7.40
C MET A 16 23.51 37.69 -7.83
N PRO A 17 23.99 36.83 -6.93
CA PRO A 17 24.41 35.50 -7.33
C PRO A 17 23.16 34.66 -7.62
N PHE A 18 23.04 34.21 -8.86
CA PHE A 18 22.03 33.27 -9.34
C PHE A 18 22.37 31.87 -8.78
N SER A 19 22.08 31.66 -7.49
CA SER A 19 22.19 30.35 -6.86
C SER A 19 20.95 29.54 -7.21
N VAL A 20 21.06 28.76 -8.28
CA VAL A 20 20.09 27.72 -8.66
C VAL A 20 20.04 26.69 -7.52
N LEU A 21 19.00 26.77 -6.68
CA LEU A 21 18.65 25.75 -5.70
C LEU A 21 18.12 24.51 -6.43
N LEU A 22 19.01 23.61 -6.82
CA LEU A 22 18.66 22.21 -7.09
C LEU A 22 18.53 21.47 -5.76
N LEU A 23 17.47 21.76 -5.00
CA LEU A 23 16.97 20.89 -3.95
C LEU A 23 15.88 19.99 -4.56
N GLY A 24 16.31 19.12 -5.46
CA GLY A 24 15.56 17.93 -5.79
C GLY A 24 15.70 16.95 -4.63
N CYS A 25 14.93 17.16 -3.55
CA CYS A 25 14.67 16.07 -2.62
C CYS A 25 13.88 15.02 -3.40
N ALA A 26 14.57 14.00 -3.91
CA ALA A 26 13.92 12.73 -4.20
C ALA A 26 13.31 12.28 -2.87
N THR A 27 12.01 12.47 -2.71
CA THR A 27 11.26 11.82 -1.64
C THR A 27 11.38 10.34 -1.91
N PHE A 28 12.32 9.67 -1.24
CA PHE A 28 12.29 8.23 -1.13
C PHE A 28 10.96 7.90 -0.47
N ILE A 29 10.01 7.37 -1.23
CA ILE A 29 8.78 6.82 -0.67
C ILE A 29 9.22 5.62 0.15
N SER A 30 9.31 5.80 1.48
CA SER A 30 9.55 4.70 2.40
C SER A 30 8.36 3.75 2.33
N HIS A 31 8.62 2.50 1.99
CA HIS A 31 7.56 1.49 1.93
C HIS A 31 7.10 1.14 3.35
N PRO A 32 5.81 0.85 3.57
CA PRO A 32 5.30 0.41 4.86
C PRO A 32 6.09 -0.77 5.43
N HIS A 33 6.44 -0.75 6.71
CA HIS A 33 7.07 -1.86 7.42
C HIS A 33 6.67 -1.87 8.89
N SER A 34 7.06 -2.90 9.66
CA SER A 34 6.57 -3.05 11.05
C SER A 34 6.87 -1.82 11.92
N GLY A 35 8.03 -1.18 11.78
CA GLY A 35 8.34 0.07 12.50
C GLY A 35 7.66 1.35 11.97
N ASN A 36 7.07 1.33 10.77
CA ASN A 36 6.36 2.46 10.14
C ASN A 36 5.40 1.93 9.06
N PRO A 37 4.18 1.53 9.43
CA PRO A 37 3.21 0.92 8.50
C PRO A 37 2.50 1.93 7.58
N GLY A 38 2.71 3.23 7.76
CA GLY A 38 1.87 4.27 7.15
C GLY A 38 0.50 4.44 7.82
N ASP A 39 -0.33 5.34 7.26
CA ASP A 39 -1.66 5.67 7.81
C ASP A 39 -2.78 4.77 7.28
N ASP A 40 -2.63 4.28 6.05
CA ASP A 40 -3.62 3.50 5.32
C ASP A 40 -3.06 2.11 4.97
N SER A 41 -3.93 1.11 4.89
CA SER A 41 -3.59 -0.26 4.52
C SER A 41 -3.12 -0.33 3.07
N PRO A 42 -1.97 -0.96 2.77
CA PRO A 42 -1.51 -1.14 1.40
C PRO A 42 -2.38 -2.15 0.62
N TYR A 43 -3.23 -2.93 1.31
CA TYR A 43 -4.08 -3.95 0.70
C TYR A 43 -5.43 -3.41 0.26
N THR A 44 -6.00 -2.53 1.07
CA THR A 44 -7.37 -2.04 0.88
C THR A 44 -7.43 -0.53 0.74
N GLY A 45 -6.47 0.25 1.25
CA GLY A 45 -6.57 1.71 1.36
C GLY A 45 -7.37 2.19 2.58
N LYS A 46 -7.80 1.30 3.48
CA LYS A 46 -8.50 1.68 4.73
C LYS A 46 -7.52 2.17 5.78
N LYS A 47 -7.93 3.12 6.63
CA LYS A 47 -7.11 3.62 7.74
C LYS A 47 -6.78 2.54 8.78
N TRP A 48 -5.51 2.43 9.14
CA TRP A 48 -5.06 1.60 10.26
C TRP A 48 -5.49 2.15 11.62
N LYS A 49 -5.71 3.46 11.72
CA LYS A 49 -6.14 4.15 12.95
C LYS A 49 -7.53 4.74 12.72
N VAL A 50 -8.55 4.16 13.35
CA VAL A 50 -9.93 4.67 13.32
C VAL A 50 -10.33 5.06 14.75
N PRO A 51 -10.78 6.30 15.02
CA PRO A 51 -11.18 6.71 16.37
C PRO A 51 -12.27 5.78 16.94
N GLY A 52 -12.06 5.26 18.15
CA GLY A 52 -13.00 4.36 18.83
C GLY A 52 -12.99 2.90 18.35
N ILE A 53 -12.11 2.58 17.39
CA ILE A 53 -11.87 1.23 16.89
C ILE A 53 -10.36 0.97 17.06
N LEU A 54 -10.00 0.25 18.13
CA LEU A 54 -8.68 -0.33 18.21
C LEU A 54 -8.60 -1.48 17.19
N TYR A 55 -7.95 -1.25 16.05
CA TYR A 55 -7.07 -2.32 15.57
C TYR A 55 -6.15 -2.63 16.74
N PRO A 56 -6.02 -3.90 17.18
CA PRO A 56 -5.28 -4.27 18.37
C PRO A 56 -3.98 -3.49 18.36
N GLU A 57 -3.90 -2.60 19.34
CA GLU A 57 -2.97 -1.49 19.45
C GLU A 57 -1.62 -1.94 18.90
N TYR A 58 -1.32 -1.49 17.68
CA TYR A 58 -0.05 -1.81 17.06
C TYR A 58 1.01 -1.06 17.88
N PHE A 59 1.50 -1.68 18.95
CA PHE A 59 2.64 -1.20 19.72
C PHE A 59 3.85 -1.32 18.81
N PHE A 60 4.07 -0.27 18.03
CA PHE A 60 5.26 -0.05 17.21
C PHE A 60 6.44 0.39 18.10
N ASP A 61 6.63 -0.29 19.23
CA ASP A 61 7.71 0.05 20.16
C ASP A 61 9.06 -0.32 19.52
N GLU A 62 9.79 0.74 19.14
CA GLU A 62 11.24 0.96 18.94
C GLU A 62 12.10 -0.08 18.21
N TRP A 63 11.57 -1.23 17.79
CA TRP A 63 12.32 -2.27 17.09
C TRP A 63 11.74 -2.43 15.69
N PRO A 64 12.17 -1.64 14.69
CA PRO A 64 11.87 -1.95 13.31
C PRO A 64 12.35 -3.38 13.07
N SER A 65 11.43 -4.29 12.73
CA SER A 65 11.85 -5.63 12.32
C SER A 65 12.77 -5.45 11.11
N GLU A 66 14.07 -5.72 11.28
CA GLU A 66 15.07 -5.64 10.20
C GLU A 66 14.85 -6.69 9.09
N ARG A 67 13.75 -7.44 9.13
CA ARG A 67 13.52 -8.64 8.32
C ARG A 67 12.14 -8.71 7.71
N SER A 68 11.54 -7.56 7.39
CA SER A 68 10.55 -7.57 6.31
C SER A 68 11.28 -8.06 5.06
N LEU A 69 11.13 -9.35 4.74
CA LEU A 69 11.54 -9.94 3.47
C LEU A 69 10.62 -9.34 2.41
N PHE A 70 10.83 -8.07 2.08
CA PHE A 70 10.25 -7.46 0.91
C PHE A 70 10.95 -8.10 -0.28
N TYR A 71 10.22 -8.97 -0.99
CA TYR A 71 10.58 -9.24 -2.37
C TYR A 71 10.38 -7.96 -3.16
N GLN A 72 11.46 -7.20 -3.33
CA GLN A 72 11.52 -6.16 -4.35
C GLN A 72 11.78 -6.87 -5.68
N GLY A 73 10.70 -7.33 -6.31
CA GLY A 73 10.72 -7.55 -7.75
C GLY A 73 11.09 -6.22 -8.45
N PRO A 74 11.74 -6.26 -9.62
CA PRO A 74 12.20 -5.07 -10.32
C PRO A 74 11.02 -4.34 -10.99
N TYR A 75 10.14 -3.70 -10.24
CA TYR A 75 9.12 -2.84 -10.83
C TYR A 75 9.01 -1.51 -10.10
N LYS A 76 9.42 -0.44 -10.79
CA LYS A 76 9.08 0.93 -10.42
C LYS A 76 7.72 1.22 -11.05
N LEU A 77 6.76 1.72 -10.26
CA LEU A 77 5.53 2.29 -10.82
C LEU A 77 5.95 3.40 -11.80
N GLU A 78 5.87 3.12 -13.11
CA GLU A 78 6.00 4.18 -14.10
C GLU A 78 4.79 5.11 -14.00
N SER A 79 4.98 6.39 -14.32
CA SER A 79 3.86 7.34 -14.36
C SER A 79 2.83 6.88 -15.40
N GLY A 80 1.59 6.67 -15.00
CA GLY A 80 0.53 6.10 -15.86
C GLY A 80 0.16 4.65 -15.52
N ALA A 81 0.63 4.10 -14.40
CA ALA A 81 0.19 2.80 -13.89
C ALA A 81 -1.33 2.74 -13.71
N HIS A 82 -1.91 1.57 -14.00
CA HIS A 82 -3.34 1.32 -13.85
C HIS A 82 -3.77 1.57 -12.38
N PRO A 83 -4.88 2.27 -12.10
CA PRO A 83 -5.21 2.74 -10.74
C PRO A 83 -5.26 1.62 -9.68
N VAL A 84 -5.52 0.38 -10.09
CA VAL A 84 -5.51 -0.79 -9.19
C VAL A 84 -4.11 -1.09 -8.60
N THR A 85 -3.02 -0.63 -9.21
CA THR A 85 -1.65 -0.86 -8.70
C THR A 85 -1.41 -0.17 -7.36
N ASP A 86 -2.24 0.83 -7.01
CA ASP A 86 -2.21 1.48 -5.70
C ASP A 86 -2.48 0.50 -4.55
N PHE A 87 -3.09 -0.67 -4.84
CA PHE A 87 -3.38 -1.72 -3.87
C PHE A 87 -2.30 -2.82 -3.79
N GLY A 88 -1.07 -2.53 -4.21
CA GLY A 88 0.06 -3.46 -4.08
C GLY A 88 0.06 -4.62 -5.07
N VAL A 89 -0.63 -4.47 -6.20
CA VAL A 89 -0.65 -5.47 -7.29
C VAL A 89 0.17 -4.99 -8.48
N LEU A 90 0.68 -5.94 -9.28
CA LEU A 90 1.36 -5.71 -10.56
C LEU A 90 0.57 -6.31 -11.72
N PRO A 91 0.64 -5.68 -12.91
CA PRO A 91 0.08 -6.27 -14.12
C PRO A 91 0.81 -7.57 -14.48
N LEU A 92 0.05 -8.60 -14.82
CA LEU A 92 0.58 -9.90 -15.28
C LEU A 92 0.15 -10.21 -16.72
N LEU A 93 -1.15 -10.07 -17.01
CA LEU A 93 -1.74 -10.19 -18.34
C LEU A 93 -2.74 -9.05 -18.55
N GLU A 94 -3.31 -8.93 -19.75
CA GLU A 94 -4.40 -7.99 -20.00
C GLU A 94 -5.57 -8.23 -19.03
N GLY A 95 -5.89 -7.20 -18.24
CA GLY A 95 -6.95 -7.27 -17.21
C GLY A 95 -6.64 -8.20 -16.02
N VAL A 96 -5.44 -8.75 -15.91
CA VAL A 96 -5.04 -9.65 -14.81
C VAL A 96 -3.85 -9.07 -14.06
N PHE A 97 -4.00 -8.97 -12.75
CA PHE A 97 -3.01 -8.45 -11.84
C PHE A 97 -2.70 -9.49 -10.75
N LEU A 98 -1.48 -9.46 -10.22
CA LEU A 98 -1.03 -10.32 -9.13
C LEU A 98 -0.44 -9.48 -8.00
N ASP A 99 -0.64 -9.90 -6.75
CA ASP A 99 0.01 -9.24 -5.61
C ASP A 99 1.54 -9.27 -5.75
N GLN A 100 2.18 -8.16 -5.40
CA GLN A 100 3.65 -8.04 -5.41
C GLN A 100 4.33 -8.94 -4.40
N THR A 101 3.66 -9.18 -3.28
CA THR A 101 4.17 -9.94 -2.13
C THR A 101 3.09 -10.88 -1.65
N GLU A 102 3.47 -11.84 -0.82
CA GLU A 102 2.51 -12.64 -0.09
C GLU A 102 1.60 -11.76 0.80
N VAL A 103 0.42 -12.30 1.13
CA VAL A 103 -0.48 -11.68 2.10
C VAL A 103 0.20 -11.70 3.47
N THR A 104 0.29 -10.54 4.12
CA THR A 104 0.96 -10.43 5.41
C THR A 104 0.03 -10.74 6.58
N VAL A 105 0.62 -11.02 7.74
CA VAL A 105 -0.10 -11.13 9.02
C VAL A 105 -0.99 -9.90 9.25
N GLY A 106 -0.48 -8.69 9.02
CA GLY A 106 -1.24 -7.45 9.17
C GLY A 106 -2.44 -7.37 8.22
N GLY A 107 -2.23 -7.71 6.94
CA GLY A 107 -3.31 -7.76 5.95
C GLY A 107 -4.40 -8.78 6.32
N TYR A 108 -4.03 -9.96 6.81
CA TYR A 108 -4.99 -10.97 7.24
C TYR A 108 -5.72 -10.58 8.54
N ARG A 109 -5.04 -9.92 9.48
CA ARG A 109 -5.68 -9.39 10.70
C ARG A 109 -6.68 -8.28 10.40
N GLU A 110 -6.43 -7.45 9.38
CA GLU A 110 -7.41 -6.48 8.89
C GLU A 110 -8.70 -7.19 8.44
N PHE A 111 -8.56 -8.27 7.66
CA PHE A 111 -9.68 -9.12 7.26
C PHE A 111 -10.45 -9.66 8.47
N LEU A 112 -9.78 -10.33 9.40
CA LEU A 112 -10.43 -10.88 10.59
C LEU A 112 -11.15 -9.81 11.43
N PHE A 113 -10.51 -8.65 11.59
CA PHE A 113 -11.11 -7.53 12.30
C PHE A 113 -12.43 -7.10 11.65
N HIS A 114 -12.47 -6.94 10.33
CA HIS A 114 -13.69 -6.54 9.63
C HIS A 114 -14.76 -7.62 9.68
N ILE A 115 -14.39 -8.89 9.47
CA ILE A 115 -15.34 -9.99 9.55
C ILE A 115 -15.93 -10.16 10.95
N SER A 116 -15.13 -9.99 12.00
CA SER A 116 -15.60 -10.08 13.39
C SER A 116 -16.65 -9.03 13.77
N ARG A 117 -16.72 -7.93 13.01
CA ARG A 117 -17.73 -6.88 13.22
C ARG A 117 -19.06 -7.23 12.58
N ASP A 118 -19.00 -7.91 11.43
CA ASP A 118 -20.17 -8.20 10.61
C ASP A 118 -20.79 -9.57 11.00
N ASN A 119 -19.97 -10.51 11.51
CA ASN A 119 -20.38 -11.87 11.86
C ASN A 119 -20.13 -12.18 13.35
N GLN A 120 -21.08 -12.89 13.98
CA GLN A 120 -20.96 -13.33 15.38
C GLN A 120 -19.96 -14.49 15.57
N ASP A 121 -19.74 -15.32 14.55
CA ASP A 121 -18.76 -16.40 14.56
C ASP A 121 -17.89 -16.32 13.29
N PHE A 122 -16.58 -16.24 13.49
CA PHE A 122 -15.55 -16.20 12.46
C PHE A 122 -14.39 -17.14 12.80
N SER A 123 -14.58 -18.02 13.78
CA SER A 123 -13.53 -18.91 14.30
C SER A 123 -12.93 -19.81 13.20
N GLU A 124 -13.73 -20.26 12.25
CA GLU A 124 -13.31 -21.04 11.08
C GLU A 124 -12.37 -20.27 10.13
N LEU A 125 -12.33 -18.93 10.23
CA LEU A 125 -11.47 -18.07 9.43
C LEU A 125 -10.14 -17.75 10.10
N VAL A 126 -9.97 -18.13 11.38
CA VAL A 126 -8.72 -17.88 12.12
C VAL A 126 -7.64 -18.87 11.66
N PRO A 127 -6.41 -18.42 11.36
CA PRO A 127 -5.33 -19.33 10.99
C PRO A 127 -5.06 -20.38 12.06
N GLU A 128 -4.87 -21.63 11.63
CA GLU A 128 -4.62 -22.75 12.52
C GLU A 128 -3.11 -22.92 12.74
N LEU A 129 -2.65 -22.59 13.95
CA LEU A 129 -1.25 -22.74 14.35
C LEU A 129 -1.15 -23.33 15.77
N PRO A 130 -0.05 -24.05 16.08
CA PRO A 130 0.27 -24.41 17.46
C PRO A 130 0.36 -23.14 18.33
N PRO A 131 -0.16 -23.15 19.58
CA PRO A 131 -0.19 -21.96 20.44
C PRO A 131 1.19 -21.30 20.65
N GLU A 132 2.25 -22.12 20.68
CA GLU A 132 3.63 -21.62 20.80
C GLU A 132 4.07 -20.83 19.56
N VAL A 133 3.61 -21.22 18.37
CA VAL A 133 3.91 -20.53 17.12
C VAL A 133 3.04 -19.29 16.97
N ASP A 134 1.76 -19.40 17.28
CA ASP A 134 0.79 -18.31 17.17
C ASP A 134 1.19 -17.09 18.01
N SER A 135 1.54 -17.34 19.28
CA SER A 135 1.98 -16.29 20.22
C SER A 135 3.30 -15.63 19.81
N LEU A 136 4.21 -16.37 19.17
CA LEU A 136 5.49 -15.84 18.70
C LEU A 136 5.39 -15.11 17.35
N TYR A 137 4.41 -15.46 16.51
CA TYR A 137 4.32 -15.03 15.13
C TYR A 137 3.09 -14.15 14.85
N GLN A 138 1.88 -14.74 14.78
CA GLN A 138 0.67 -14.03 14.37
C GLN A 138 0.30 -12.88 15.32
N SER A 139 0.48 -13.12 16.63
CA SER A 139 0.15 -12.15 17.67
C SER A 139 1.24 -11.10 17.91
N ASN A 140 2.43 -11.26 17.32
CA ASN A 140 3.62 -10.50 17.69
C ASN A 140 3.90 -9.34 16.70
N PRO A 141 3.95 -8.06 17.15
CA PRO A 141 4.07 -6.88 16.27
C PRO A 141 5.22 -6.88 15.23
N PRO A 142 6.42 -7.42 15.51
CA PRO A 142 7.51 -7.46 14.53
C PRO A 142 7.16 -8.27 13.27
N PHE A 143 6.25 -9.24 13.37
CA PHE A 143 5.87 -10.13 12.27
C PHE A 143 4.70 -9.61 11.43
N LEU A 144 4.20 -8.41 11.69
CA LEU A 144 3.05 -7.83 10.97
C LEU A 144 3.21 -7.81 9.45
N PHE A 145 4.43 -7.56 8.96
CA PHE A 145 4.74 -7.52 7.53
C PHE A 145 5.39 -8.80 7.01
N HIS A 146 5.31 -9.90 7.77
CA HIS A 146 5.71 -11.23 7.30
C HIS A 146 4.50 -11.97 6.70
N PRO A 147 4.72 -12.98 5.83
CA PRO A 147 3.64 -13.77 5.25
C PRO A 147 2.74 -14.41 6.32
N VAL A 148 1.43 -14.37 6.14
CA VAL A 148 0.51 -15.12 7.01
C VAL A 148 0.73 -16.63 6.81
N ILE A 149 0.74 -17.39 7.90
CA ILE A 149 0.89 -18.86 7.89
C ILE A 149 -0.26 -19.53 8.64
N GLY A 150 -0.47 -20.83 8.41
CA GLY A 150 -1.58 -21.57 9.03
C GLY A 150 -2.93 -21.32 8.36
N VAL A 151 -2.92 -20.81 7.12
CA VAL A 151 -4.13 -20.49 6.35
C VAL A 151 -4.43 -21.64 5.39
N ASN A 152 -5.65 -22.18 5.46
CA ASN A 152 -6.13 -23.18 4.50
C ASN A 152 -6.71 -22.52 3.22
N ARG A 153 -7.10 -23.33 2.24
CA ARG A 153 -7.56 -22.81 0.94
C ARG A 153 -8.87 -22.02 1.07
N GLU A 154 -9.81 -22.54 1.83
CA GLU A 154 -11.13 -21.92 2.04
C GLU A 154 -10.99 -20.54 2.73
N GLN A 155 -10.09 -20.44 3.70
CA GLN A 155 -9.71 -19.20 4.38
C GLN A 155 -9.05 -18.20 3.43
N ALA A 156 -8.18 -18.67 2.52
CA ALA A 156 -7.54 -17.80 1.52
C ALA A 156 -8.54 -17.30 0.47
N GLU A 157 -9.47 -18.15 0.02
CA GLU A 157 -10.55 -17.78 -0.88
C GLU A 157 -11.49 -16.74 -0.24
N ALA A 158 -11.81 -16.90 1.05
CA ALA A 158 -12.59 -15.93 1.81
C ALA A 158 -11.88 -14.58 1.93
N TYR A 159 -10.57 -14.57 2.20
CA TYR A 159 -9.75 -13.37 2.21
C TYR A 159 -9.79 -12.64 0.86
N CYS A 160 -9.58 -13.36 -0.25
CA CYS A 160 -9.65 -12.78 -1.59
C CYS A 160 -11.02 -12.15 -1.87
N ALA A 161 -12.11 -12.86 -1.55
CA ALA A 161 -13.46 -12.34 -1.76
C ALA A 161 -13.70 -11.04 -0.97
N TRP A 162 -13.30 -11.02 0.31
CA TRP A 162 -13.42 -9.84 1.15
C TRP A 162 -12.58 -8.67 0.65
N ARG A 163 -11.29 -8.87 0.32
CA ARG A 163 -10.41 -7.79 -0.13
C ARG A 163 -10.91 -7.18 -1.44
N GLY A 164 -11.41 -8.02 -2.35
CA GLY A 164 -12.04 -7.55 -3.59
C GLY A 164 -13.26 -6.66 -3.32
N GLU A 165 -14.13 -7.04 -2.38
CA GLU A 165 -15.27 -6.20 -2.02
C GLU A 165 -14.84 -4.91 -1.31
N ALA A 166 -13.87 -4.98 -0.40
CA ALA A 166 -13.32 -3.83 0.31
C ALA A 166 -12.76 -2.77 -0.66
N VAL A 167 -12.03 -3.20 -1.69
CA VAL A 167 -11.53 -2.35 -2.78
C VAL A 167 -12.68 -1.79 -3.61
N ASN A 168 -13.66 -2.62 -4.00
CA ASN A 168 -14.80 -2.15 -4.78
C ASN A 168 -15.65 -1.10 -4.03
N VAL A 169 -15.76 -1.20 -2.70
CA VAL A 169 -16.42 -0.17 -1.88
C VAL A 169 -15.70 1.18 -2.02
N LEU A 170 -14.38 1.19 -1.92
CA LEU A 170 -13.57 2.41 -2.04
C LEU A 170 -13.63 3.00 -3.45
N ILE A 171 -13.54 2.15 -4.48
CA ILE A 171 -13.73 2.57 -5.87
C ILE A 171 -15.07 3.30 -6.04
N ARG A 172 -16.17 2.71 -5.53
CA ARG A 172 -17.50 3.35 -5.60
C ARG A 172 -17.57 4.66 -4.84
N GLN A 173 -16.92 4.76 -3.68
CA GLN A 173 -16.86 5.99 -2.88
C GLN A 173 -16.13 7.09 -3.67
N GLU A 174 -14.94 6.81 -4.19
CA GLU A 174 -14.18 7.77 -4.99
C GLU A 174 -14.95 8.24 -6.23
N VAL A 175 -15.61 7.33 -6.95
CA VAL A 175 -16.45 7.71 -8.11
C VAL A 175 -17.60 8.61 -7.67
N THR A 176 -18.24 8.32 -6.54
CA THR A 176 -19.33 9.15 -5.99
C THR A 176 -18.83 10.55 -5.61
N GLU A 177 -17.59 10.66 -5.15
CA GLU A 177 -16.90 11.91 -4.84
C GLU A 177 -16.40 12.66 -6.10
N GLY A 178 -16.60 12.09 -7.29
CA GLY A 178 -16.31 12.73 -8.58
C GLY A 178 -15.02 12.27 -9.25
N SER A 179 -14.35 11.23 -8.72
CA SER A 179 -13.17 10.65 -9.36
C SER A 179 -13.54 9.92 -10.65
N THR A 180 -12.86 10.25 -11.75
CA THR A 180 -13.03 9.57 -13.05
C THR A 180 -12.00 8.48 -13.29
N ARG A 181 -11.02 8.31 -12.40
CA ARG A 181 -9.89 7.37 -12.62
C ARG A 181 -10.31 5.91 -12.67
N TRP A 182 -11.45 5.57 -12.06
CA TRP A 182 -12.02 4.22 -12.03
C TRP A 182 -13.08 3.98 -13.10
N LEU A 183 -13.18 4.87 -14.09
CA LEU A 183 -14.14 4.75 -15.17
C LEU A 183 -13.43 4.25 -16.42
N GLU A 184 -13.89 3.14 -16.96
CA GLU A 184 -13.48 2.60 -18.25
C GLU A 184 -14.72 2.55 -19.14
N GLU A 185 -14.67 3.23 -20.30
CA GLU A 185 -15.82 3.35 -21.21
C GLU A 185 -17.11 3.86 -20.55
N GLY A 186 -16.98 4.68 -19.50
CA GLY A 186 -18.12 5.20 -18.73
C GLY A 186 -18.74 4.22 -17.73
N GLN A 187 -18.14 3.04 -17.56
CA GLN A 187 -18.52 2.06 -16.54
C GLN A 187 -17.53 2.08 -15.38
N ILE A 188 -18.04 1.85 -14.17
CA ILE A 188 -17.19 1.73 -12.98
C ILE A 188 -16.43 0.39 -13.07
N MET A 189 -15.11 0.47 -13.01
CA MET A 189 -14.23 -0.70 -12.92
C MET A 189 -14.62 -1.57 -11.72
N ARG A 190 -14.59 -2.89 -11.90
CA ARG A 190 -14.85 -3.86 -10.83
C ARG A 190 -13.66 -4.78 -10.65
N VAL A 191 -13.11 -4.78 -9.44
CA VAL A 191 -12.01 -5.66 -9.05
C VAL A 191 -12.58 -6.97 -8.52
N ARG A 192 -12.10 -8.09 -9.06
CA ARG A 192 -12.36 -9.43 -8.52
C ARG A 192 -11.03 -10.04 -8.12
N MET A 193 -10.86 -10.31 -6.83
CA MET A 193 -9.70 -11.04 -6.32
C MET A 193 -10.01 -12.52 -6.15
N ARG A 194 -9.01 -13.35 -6.40
CA ARG A 194 -9.06 -14.81 -6.29
C ARG A 194 -7.65 -15.36 -6.15
N LEU A 195 -7.54 -16.63 -5.78
CA LEU A 195 -6.27 -17.34 -5.89
C LEU A 195 -5.80 -17.42 -7.36
N PRO A 196 -4.48 -17.35 -7.59
CA PRO A 196 -3.91 -17.52 -8.91
C PRO A 196 -4.11 -18.95 -9.42
N ARG A 197 -4.21 -19.11 -10.73
CA ARG A 197 -4.08 -20.42 -11.37
C ARG A 197 -2.61 -20.82 -11.39
N GLU A 198 -2.34 -22.11 -11.48
CA GLU A 198 -0.97 -22.65 -11.59
C GLU A 198 -0.17 -21.95 -12.71
N ALA A 199 -0.74 -21.86 -13.92
CA ALA A 199 -0.08 -21.18 -15.03
C ALA A 199 0.17 -19.67 -14.80
N GLU A 200 -0.71 -18.98 -14.06
CA GLU A 200 -0.51 -17.56 -13.71
C GLU A 200 0.62 -17.43 -12.68
N TRP A 201 0.69 -18.36 -11.73
CA TRP A 201 1.74 -18.41 -10.73
C TRP A 201 3.11 -18.75 -11.34
N GLU A 202 3.17 -19.76 -12.21
CA GLU A 202 4.38 -20.13 -12.93
C GLU A 202 4.88 -18.99 -13.82
N LEU A 203 3.97 -18.30 -14.52
CA LEU A 203 4.31 -17.14 -15.33
C LEU A 203 4.92 -16.02 -14.48
N ALA A 204 4.30 -15.68 -13.35
CA ALA A 204 4.81 -14.64 -12.46
C ALA A 204 6.15 -15.03 -11.82
N ALA A 205 6.37 -16.31 -11.54
CA ALA A 205 7.60 -16.83 -10.97
C ALA A 205 8.76 -16.92 -11.97
N ALA A 206 8.46 -16.91 -13.28
CA ALA A 206 9.47 -17.03 -14.34
C ALA A 206 10.30 -15.75 -14.57
N GLY A 207 9.83 -14.60 -14.08
CA GLY A 207 10.46 -13.27 -14.25
C GLY A 207 10.13 -12.59 -15.57
#